data_AF-V6L4X1-F1
#
_entry.id   AF-V6L4X1-F1
#
_cell.length_a   1.000
_cell.length_b   1.000
_cell.length_c   1.000
_cell.angle_alpha   90.00
_cell.angle_beta   90.00
_cell.angle_gamma   90.00
#
_symmetry.space_group_name_H-M   'P 1'
#
loop_
_entity.id
_entity.type
_entity.pdbx_description
1 polymer ?
#
loop_
_entity_poly.entity_id
_entity_poly.type
_entity_poly.pdbx_seq_one_letter_code
_entity_poly.pdbx_strand_id
1 'polypeptide(L)' 'MFRPRPLTRRVSWFLIAFGVWSWFIWITFVRNLVRDASGLAFEDGEPTAYFWVHLVLAVVSFVLGTAIGVVGLRGLRGRD' A
#
# COMPACT_ATOMS: atom_id res chain seq x y z
N MET A 1 -30.78 15.11 6.00
CA MET A 1 -29.40 15.30 6.48
C MET A 1 -28.87 13.97 7.01
N PHE A 2 -28.11 13.22 6.20
CA PHE A 2 -27.49 11.95 6.66
C PHE A 2 -26.16 12.27 7.34
N ARG A 3 -26.04 12.01 8.64
CA ARG A 3 -24.75 12.07 9.35
C ARG A 3 -24.11 10.68 9.22
N PRO A 4 -22.96 10.53 8.55
CA PRO A 4 -22.31 9.23 8.44
C PRO A 4 -21.93 8.70 9.83
N ARG A 5 -22.12 7.40 10.05
CA ARG A 5 -21.70 6.76 11.30
C ARG A 5 -20.16 6.76 11.36
N PRO A 6 -19.54 7.18 12.47
CA PRO A 6 -18.09 7.12 12.61
C PRO A 6 -17.60 5.66 12.58
N LEU A 7 -16.49 5.38 11.89
CA LEU A 7 -15.86 4.06 11.81
C LEU A 7 -15.68 3.45 13.19
N THR A 8 -15.99 2.18 13.48
CA THR A 8 -15.80 1.62 14.83
C THR A 8 -14.32 1.56 15.26
N ARG A 9 -14.03 1.44 16.56
CA ARG A 9 -12.64 1.30 17.07
C ARG A 9 -11.94 0.06 16.49
N ARG A 10 -12.67 -1.06 16.37
CA ARG A 10 -12.15 -2.31 15.78
C ARG A 10 -11.80 -2.13 14.30
N VAL A 11 -12.69 -1.49 13.53
CA VAL A 11 -12.43 -1.20 12.11
C VAL A 11 -11.26 -0.24 11.95
N SER A 12 -11.15 0.79 12.79
CA SER A 12 -10.05 1.76 12.72
C SER A 12 -8.69 1.08 12.91
N TRP A 13 -8.56 0.19 13.90
CA TRP A 13 -7.36 -0.62 14.09
C TRP A 13 -7.07 -1.58 12.94
N PHE A 14 -8.11 -2.20 12.38
CA PHE A 14 -7.96 -3.04 11.20
C PHE A 14 -7.38 -2.25 10.02
N LEU A 15 -7.87 -1.03 9.75
CA LEU A 15 -7.37 -0.20 8.65
C LEU A 15 -5.91 0.25 8.88
N ILE A 16 -5.53 0.56 10.13
CA ILE A 16 -4.13 0.86 10.47
C ILE A 16 -3.24 -0.35 10.22
N ALA A 17 -3.63 -1.53 10.75
CA ALA A 17 -2.89 -2.77 10.56
C ALA A 17 -2.78 -3.13 9.08
N PHE A 18 -3.85 -2.95 8.30
CA PHE A 18 -3.85 -3.18 6.86
C PHE A 18 -2.90 -2.23 6.11
N GLY A 19 -2.87 -0.95 6.48
CA GLY A 19 -1.94 0.02 5.90
C GLY A 19 -0.48 -0.35 6.17
N VAL A 20 -0.16 -0.72 7.41
CA VAL A 20 1.18 -1.20 7.80
C VAL A 20 1.55 -2.50 7.08
N TRP A 21 0.62 -3.46 7.00
CA TRP A 21 0.82 -4.70 6.25
C TRP A 21 1.09 -4.43 4.76
N SER A 22 0.35 -3.49 4.16
CA SER A 22 0.56 -3.08 2.77
C SER A 22 1.97 -2.55 2.55
N TRP A 23 2.54 -1.79 3.50
CA TRP A 23 3.93 -1.35 3.40
C TRP A 23 4.90 -2.52 3.32
N PHE A 24 4.76 -3.52 4.18
CA PHE A 24 5.61 -4.70 4.16
C PHE A 24 5.58 -5.42 2.80
N ILE A 25 4.39 -5.59 2.22
CA ILE A 25 4.21 -6.24 0.92
C ILE A 25 4.89 -5.43 -0.19
N TRP A 26 4.55 -4.15 -0.32
CA TRP A 26 5.02 -3.36 -1.46
C TRP A 26 6.50 -3.01 -1.39
N ILE A 27 7.05 -2.76 -0.19
CA ILE A 27 8.50 -2.56 -0.02
C ILE A 27 9.26 -3.84 -0.38
N THR A 28 8.79 -4.99 0.09
CA THR A 28 9.43 -6.28 -0.21
C THR A 28 9.34 -6.61 -1.70
N PHE A 29 8.18 -6.34 -2.31
CA PHE A 29 7.97 -6.53 -3.74
C PHE A 29 8.91 -5.67 -4.58
N VAL A 30 9.00 -4.36 -4.31
CA VAL A 30 9.91 -3.46 -5.03
C VAL A 30 11.36 -3.88 -4.86
N ARG A 31 11.77 -4.30 -3.65
CA ARG A 31 13.12 -4.83 -3.42
C ARG A 31 13.42 -6.07 -4.26
N ASN A 32 12.43 -6.95 -4.42
CA ASN A 32 12.57 -8.15 -5.26
C ASN A 32 12.53 -7.81 -6.76
N LEU A 33 11.75 -6.82 -7.15
CA LEU A 33 11.66 -6.31 -8.53
C LEU A 33 13.00 -5.71 -8.98
N VAL A 34 13.60 -4.85 -8.16
CA VAL A 34 14.92 -4.24 -8.45
C VAL A 34 16.04 -5.28 -8.44
N ARG A 35 15.92 -6.36 -7.66
CA ARG A 35 16.85 -7.50 -7.67
C ARG A 35 16.59 -8.50 -8.79
N ASP A 36 15.62 -8.21 -9.65
CA ASP A 36 15.19 -9.09 -10.73
C ASP A 36 14.88 -10.53 -10.28
N ALA A 37 14.20 -10.68 -9.14
CA ALA A 37 13.91 -12.00 -8.59
C ALA A 37 13.05 -12.89 -9.52
N SER A 38 12.33 -12.28 -10.48
CA SER A 38 11.55 -12.99 -11.50
C SER A 38 12.33 -13.28 -12.78
N GLY A 39 13.46 -12.62 -13.03
CA GLY A 39 14.19 -12.68 -14.31
C GLY A 39 13.47 -11.98 -15.47
N LEU A 40 12.52 -11.08 -15.16
CA LEU A 40 11.69 -10.36 -16.15
C LEU A 40 11.84 -8.84 -16.06
N ALA A 41 12.46 -8.33 -14.99
CA ALA A 41 12.53 -6.90 -14.72
C ALA A 41 13.55 -6.21 -15.65
N PHE A 42 14.61 -6.91 -16.04
CA PHE A 42 15.66 -6.36 -16.89
C PHE A 42 15.98 -7.28 -18.06
N GLU A 43 16.30 -6.68 -19.20
CA GLU A 43 16.82 -7.35 -20.38
C GLU A 43 18.07 -6.58 -20.81
N ASP A 44 19.23 -7.26 -20.88
CA ASP A 44 20.54 -6.65 -21.12
C ASP A 44 20.87 -5.44 -20.20
N GLY A 45 20.31 -5.44 -18.98
CA GLY A 45 20.49 -4.38 -17.99
C GLY A 45 19.50 -3.20 -18.13
N GLU A 46 18.67 -3.19 -19.17
CA GLU A 46 17.64 -2.17 -19.38
C GLU A 46 16.30 -2.58 -18.75
N PRO A 47 15.57 -1.66 -18.10
CA PRO A 47 14.29 -1.98 -17.47
C PRO A 47 13.21 -2.27 -18.51
N THR A 48 12.55 -3.41 -18.37
CA THR A 48 11.51 -3.86 -19.30
C THR A 48 10.16 -3.18 -19.02
N ALA A 49 9.18 -3.39 -19.92
CA ALA A 49 7.79 -3.01 -19.65
C ALA A 49 7.23 -3.68 -18.39
N TYR A 50 7.64 -4.94 -18.11
CA TYR A 50 7.25 -5.65 -16.90
C TYR A 50 7.70 -4.88 -15.65
N PHE A 51 8.94 -4.38 -15.62
CA PHE A 51 9.44 -3.56 -14.53
C PHE A 51 8.59 -2.31 -14.31
N TRP A 52 8.35 -1.53 -15.36
CA TRP A 52 7.63 -0.26 -15.24
C TRP A 52 6.18 -0.44 -14.80
N VAL A 53 5.46 -1.41 -15.37
CA VAL A 53 4.08 -1.70 -14.98
C VAL A 53 4.01 -2.08 -13.50
N HIS A 54 4.88 -2.99 -13.05
CA HIS A 54 4.85 -3.47 -11.68
C HIS A 54 5.34 -2.43 -10.67
N LEU A 55 6.32 -1.60 -11.04
CA LEU A 55 6.78 -0.51 -10.20
C LEU A 55 5.66 0.52 -10.00
N VAL A 56 4.97 0.93 -11.07
CA VAL A 56 3.83 1.86 -10.98
C VAL A 56 2.71 1.27 -10.12
N LEU A 57 2.34 0.01 -10.35
CA LEU A 57 1.34 -0.69 -9.54
C LEU A 57 1.73 -0.74 -8.07
N ALA A 58 2.99 -1.04 -7.76
CA ALA A 58 3.48 -1.09 -6.39
C ALA A 58 3.45 0.29 -5.71
N VAL A 59 3.88 1.35 -6.41
CA VAL A 59 3.87 2.73 -5.88
C VAL A 59 2.44 3.20 -5.61
N VAL A 60 1.52 3.03 -6.58
CA VAL A 60 0.11 3.39 -6.40
C VAL A 60 -0.50 2.62 -5.25
N SER A 61 -0.26 1.32 -5.17
CA SER A 61 -0.81 0.47 -4.11
C SER A 61 -0.24 0.81 -2.74
N PHE A 62 1.05 1.18 -2.65
CA PHE A 62 1.67 1.67 -1.43
C PHE A 62 1.01 2.97 -0.93
N VAL A 63 0.76 3.92 -1.84
CA VAL A 63 0.06 5.18 -1.53
C VAL A 63 -1.36 4.91 -1.05
N LEU A 64 -2.10 4.02 -1.72
CA LEU A 64 -3.45 3.63 -1.31
C LEU A 64 -3.45 2.95 0.07
N GLY A 65 -2.52 2.03 0.34
CA GLY A 65 -2.34 1.41 1.66
C GLY A 65 -2.04 2.45 2.75
N THR A 66 -1.21 3.44 2.44
CA THR A 66 -0.93 4.57 3.33
C THR A 66 -2.18 5.39 3.62
N ALA A 67 -2.96 5.73 2.59
CA ALA A 67 -4.20 6.46 2.73
C ALA A 67 -5.22 5.69 3.60
N ILE A 68 -5.33 4.38 3.43
CA ILE A 68 -6.16 3.51 4.28
C ILE A 68 -5.72 3.59 5.74
N GLY A 69 -4.41 3.50 6.00
CA GLY A 69 -3.86 3.65 7.35
C GLY A 69 -4.21 5.01 7.97
N VAL A 70 -4.10 6.10 7.20
CA VAL A 70 -4.49 7.45 7.62
C VAL A 70 -5.99 7.55 7.93
N VAL A 71 -6.86 6.91 7.15
CA VAL A 71 -8.30 6.83 7.44
C VAL A 71 -8.54 6.13 8.77
N GLY A 72 -7.83 5.02 9.04
CA GLY A 72 -7.87 4.34 10.33
C GLY A 72 -7.44 5.24 11.50
N LEU A 73 -6.34 5.99 11.35
CA LEU A 73 -5.87 6.95 12.35
C LEU A 73 -6.90 8.06 12.63
N ARG A 74 -7.51 8.62 11.58
CA ARG A 74 -8.58 9.62 11.72
C ARG A 74 -9.82 9.05 12.43
N GLY A 75 -10.14 7.77 12.18
CA GLY A 75 -11.23 7.06 12.86
C GLY A 75 -11.01 6.85 14.36
N LEU A 76 -9.76 6.82 14.82
CA LEU A 76 -9.43 6.82 16.25
C LEU A 76 -9.55 8.21 16.88
N ARG A 77 -9.15 9.28 16.17
CA ARG A 77 -9.13 10.66 16.68
C ARG A 77 -10.51 11.34 16.72
N GLY A 78 -11.42 11.02 15.80
CA GLY A 78 -12.76 11.62 15.76
C GLY A 78 -13.74 11.08 16.81
N ARG A 79 -13.23 10.52 17.92
CA ARG A 79 -14.01 9.93 19.01
C ARG A 79 -13.90 10.69 20.34
N ASP A 80 -13.01 11.66 20.40
CA ASP A 80 -12.85 12.61 21.50
C ASP A 80 -13.86 13.76 21.33
#